data_AF-A0AAI8XB97-F1
#
_entry.id   AF-A0AAI8XB97-F1
#
_cell.length_a   1.000
_cell.length_b   1.000
_cell.length_c   1.000
_cell.angle_alpha   90.00
_cell.angle_beta   90.00
_cell.angle_gamma   90.00
#
_symmetry.space_group_name_H-M   'P 1'
#
loop_
_entity.id
_entity.type
_entity.pdbx_description
1 polymer ?
#
loop_
_entity_poly.entity_id
_entity_poly.type
_entity_poly.pdbx_seq_one_letter_code
_entity_poly.pdbx_strand_id
1 'polypeptide(L)' 'MPREAGDPLVRIAHSLAGAAGTFGFPGISARASELETLLIEQPHAARAALETLIAEIERTLE' A
#
# COMPACT_ATOMS: atom_id res chain seq x y z
N MET A 1 -8.99 0.87 -19.44
CA MET A 1 -7.53 0.70 -19.61
C MET A 1 -7.03 -0.12 -18.43
N PRO A 2 -6.27 -1.21 -18.62
CA PRO A 2 -5.67 -1.92 -17.51
C PRO A 2 -4.67 -0.98 -16.83
N ARG A 3 -4.69 -0.87 -15.50
CA ARG A 3 -3.63 -0.18 -14.76
C ARG A 3 -2.41 -1.09 -14.83
N GLU A 4 -1.45 -0.73 -15.66
CA GLU A 4 -0.20 -1.46 -15.78
C GLU A 4 0.65 -1.31 -14.52
N ALA A 5 1.60 -2.22 -14.28
CA ALA A 5 2.61 -2.11 -13.23
C ALA A 5 3.44 -0.81 -13.27
N GLY A 6 3.28 0.01 -14.32
CA GLY A 6 3.82 1.37 -14.43
C GLY A 6 2.99 2.46 -13.74
N ASP A 7 1.82 2.15 -13.19
CA ASP A 7 1.01 3.12 -12.43
C ASP A 7 1.83 3.63 -11.21
N PRO A 8 2.04 4.95 -11.09
CA PRO A 8 2.79 5.53 -9.98
C PRO A 8 2.31 5.07 -8.60
N LEU A 9 1.01 4.84 -8.44
CA LEU A 9 0.44 4.40 -7.16
C LEU A 9 0.85 2.96 -6.81
N VAL A 10 0.86 2.07 -7.80
CA VAL A 10 1.31 0.67 -7.62
C VAL A 10 2.78 0.66 -7.20
N ARG A 11 3.62 1.46 -7.87
CA ARG A 11 5.04 1.59 -7.50
C ARG A 11 5.26 2.17 -6.10
N ILE A 12 4.46 3.14 -5.69
CA ILE A 12 4.54 3.71 -4.34
C ILE A 12 4.16 2.67 -3.29
N ALA A 13 3.05 1.94 -3.50
CA ALA A 13 2.61 0.88 -2.60
C ALA A 13 3.68 -0.22 -2.47
N HIS A 14 4.25 -0.67 -3.59
CA HIS A 14 5.34 -1.63 -3.63
C HIS A 14 6.57 -1.16 -2.84
N SER A 15 7.02 0.06 -3.12
CA SER A 15 8.22 0.64 -2.48
C SER A 15 8.02 0.80 -0.97
N LEU A 16 6.82 1.21 -0.56
CA LEU A 16 6.46 1.34 0.85
C LEU A 16 6.40 -0.02 1.54
N ALA A 17 5.84 -1.05 0.90
CA ALA A 17 5.80 -2.40 1.46
C ALA A 17 7.21 -2.94 1.74
N GLY A 18 8.13 -2.77 0.77
CA GLY A 18 9.53 -3.17 0.91
C GLY A 18 10.29 -2.36 1.97
N ALA A 19 10.11 -1.03 1.99
CA ALA A 19 10.73 -0.18 2.99
C ALA A 19 10.23 -0.52 4.40
N ALA A 20 8.92 -0.60 4.61
CA ALA A 20 8.32 -0.95 5.89
C ALA A 20 8.79 -2.32 6.41
N GLY A 21 8.91 -3.31 5.52
CA GLY A 21 9.47 -4.62 5.87
C GLY A 21 10.93 -4.53 6.31
N THR A 22 11.75 -3.73 5.61
CA THR A 22 13.17 -3.52 5.93
C THR A 22 13.36 -2.80 7.28
N PHE A 23 12.49 -1.84 7.61
CA PHE A 23 12.57 -1.05 8.84
C PHE A 23 11.82 -1.66 10.04
N GLY A 24 11.22 -2.84 9.89
CA GLY A 24 10.59 -3.56 11.01
C GLY A 24 9.15 -3.12 11.32
N PHE A 25 8.42 -2.61 10.33
CA PHE A 25 7.00 -2.26 10.43
C PHE A 25 6.11 -3.27 9.69
N PRO A 26 5.90 -4.49 10.22
CA PRO A 26 5.21 -5.57 9.51
C PRO A 26 3.75 -5.24 9.18
N GLY A 27 3.05 -4.49 10.04
CA GLY A 27 1.66 -4.08 9.80
C GLY A 27 1.53 -3.11 8.61
N ILE A 28 2.41 -2.12 8.54
CA ILE A 28 2.49 -1.19 7.40
C ILE A 28 2.89 -1.94 6.12
N SER A 29 3.87 -2.84 6.21
CA SER A 29 4.33 -3.64 5.06
C SER A 29 3.20 -4.47 4.46
N ALA A 30 2.46 -5.19 5.30
CA ALA A 30 1.34 -6.03 4.86
C ALA A 30 0.23 -5.20 4.19
N ARG A 31 -0.16 -4.06 4.79
CA ARG A 31 -1.21 -3.20 4.22
C ARG A 31 -0.78 -2.47 2.95
N ALA A 32 0.48 -2.09 2.82
CA ALA A 32 1.01 -1.54 1.58
C ALA A 32 1.02 -2.57 0.45
N SER A 33 1.35 -3.83 0.75
CA SER A 33 1.25 -4.93 -0.22
C SER A 33 -0.20 -5.23 -0.61
N GLU A 34 -1.13 -5.22 0.33
CA GLU A 34 -2.57 -5.35 0.05
C GLU A 34 -3.06 -4.23 -0.87
N LEU A 35 -2.68 -2.98 -0.59
CA LEU A 35 -3.00 -1.83 -1.44
C LEU A 35 -2.43 -1.99 -2.86
N GLU A 36 -1.18 -2.46 -2.99
CA GLU A 36 -0.54 -2.75 -4.29
C GLU A 36 -1.40 -3.72 -5.12
N THR A 37 -1.83 -4.83 -4.52
CA THR A 37 -2.70 -5.82 -5.17
C THR A 37 -4.04 -5.22 -5.56
N LEU A 38 -4.70 -4.47 -4.66
CA LEU A 38 -6.01 -3.87 -4.93
C LEU A 38 -5.95 -2.80 -6.02
N LEU A 39 -4.85 -2.05 -6.14
CA LEU A 39 -4.70 -1.05 -7.21
C LEU A 39 -4.69 -1.68 -8.61
N ILE A 40 -4.22 -2.93 -8.72
CA ILE A 40 -4.16 -3.70 -9.97
C ILE A 40 -5.48 -4.45 -10.19
N GLU A 41 -5.94 -5.20 -9.18
CA GLU A 41 -7.02 -6.18 -9.33
C GLU A 41 -8.40 -5.60 -9.03
N GLN A 42 -8.52 -4.71 -8.05
CA GLN A 42 -9.79 -4.18 -7.56
C GLN A 42 -9.72 -2.67 -7.27
N PRO A 43 -9.57 -1.81 -8.30
CA PRO A 43 -9.39 -0.37 -8.13
C PRO A 43 -10.45 0.35 -7.29
N HIS A 44 -11.67 -0.20 -7.24
CA HIS A 44 -12.78 0.32 -6.45
C HIS A 44 -12.60 0.12 -4.95
N ALA A 45 -11.88 -0.94 -4.53
CA ALA A 45 -11.58 -1.24 -3.13
C ALA A 45 -10.29 -0.54 -2.64
N ALA A 46 -9.39 -0.17 -3.57
CA ALA A 46 -8.10 0.44 -3.25
C ALA A 46 -8.21 1.72 -2.39
N ARG A 47 -9.29 2.49 -2.52
CA ARG A 47 -9.50 3.69 -1.69
C ARG A 47 -9.60 3.33 -0.20
N ALA A 48 -10.41 2.33 0.15
CA ALA A 48 -10.58 1.94 1.56
C ALA A 48 -9.29 1.36 2.16
N ALA A 49 -8.52 0.61 1.35
CA ALA A 49 -7.22 0.10 1.75
C ALA A 49 -6.20 1.22 1.98
N LEU A 50 -6.20 2.26 1.14
CA LEU A 50 -5.34 3.43 1.31
C LEU A 50 -5.64 4.17 2.62
N GLU A 51 -6.92 4.43 2.93
CA GLU A 51 -7.30 5.07 4.20
C GLU A 51 -6.84 4.24 5.40
N THR A 52 -6.96 2.91 5.32
CA THR A 52 -6.52 1.99 6.38
C THR A 52 -4.99 2.01 6.54
N LEU A 53 -4.25 2.10 5.44
CA LEU A 53 -2.79 2.21 5.46
C LEU A 53 -2.33 3.54 6.06
N ILE A 54 -2.98 4.65 5.71
CA ILE A 54 -2.68 5.97 6.27
C ILE A 54 -2.89 5.96 7.79
N ALA A 55 -4.03 5.46 8.26
CA ALA A 55 -4.32 5.38 9.70
C ALA A 55 -3.31 4.51 10.45
N GLU A 56 -2.81 3.43 9.83
CA GLU A 56 -1.77 2.58 10.42
C GLU A 56 -0.43 3.31 10.54
N ILE A 57 -0.05 4.09 9.52
CA ILE A 57 1.16 4.91 9.54
C ILE A 57 1.05 5.98 10.62
N GLU A 58 -0.06 6.72 10.67
CA GLU A 58 -0.30 7.76 11.68
C GLU A 58 -0.18 7.20 13.09
N ARG A 59 -0.87 6.08 13.38
CA ARG A 59 -0.78 5.40 14.69
C ARG A 59 0.64 4.95 15.05
N THR A 60 1.46 4.61 14.07
CA THR A 60 2.83 4.12 14.30
C THR A 60 3.82 5.26 14.56
N LEU A 61 3.51 6.47 14.11
CA LEU A 61 4.35 7.66 14.27
C LEU A 61 4.07 8.45 15.56
N GLU A 62 2.99 8.12 16.28
CA GLU A 62 2.69 8.60 17.63
C GLU A 62 3.50 7.87 18.71
#